data_AF-A0A6P8WR60-F1
#
_entry.id   AF-A0A6P8WR60-F1
#
_cell.length_a   1.000
_cell.length_b   1.000
_cell.length_c   1.000
_cell.angle_alpha   90.00
_cell.angle_beta   90.00
_cell.angle_gamma   90.00
#
_symmetry.space_group_name_H-M   'P 1'
#
loop_
_entity.id
_entity.type
_entity.pdbx_description
1 polymer ?
#
loop_
_entity_poly.entity_id
_entity_poly.type
_entity_poly.pdbx_seq_one_letter_code
_entity_poly.pdbx_strand_id
1 'polypeptide(L)'
;MAFGDVKTPQGLKELNNFLADNSYISGYSPSKADLSVFEALAKAPAGEYAHIARWYRHIASFEAGERSAWGGSALPQLAGGKTTVAAAPAKPAADDDDDVDLFGSDDEEDEEAERLKAERVAAYAAKKSKKPALIAKSSVLLDVKPWDDETDMKEMENNVRTIEMDGLLWGASKLVPVGYGINKLQIMCVIEDDKVSIDLLQEKIEEFEDFVQSVDIAAFNKI
;
A
#
# COMPACT_ATOMS: atom_id res chain seq x y z
N MET A 1 -19.73 -2.68 14.11
CA MET A 1 -21.16 -2.72 13.74
C MET A 1 -21.30 -2.15 12.33
N ALA A 2 -22.04 -2.85 11.47
CA ALA A 2 -22.39 -2.44 10.12
C ALA A 2 -23.52 -1.41 10.18
N PHE A 3 -23.37 -0.19 9.66
CA PHE A 3 -24.53 0.69 9.47
C PHE A 3 -25.31 0.21 8.25
N GLY A 4 -26.62 -0.02 8.40
CA GLY A 4 -27.50 -0.50 7.34
C GLY A 4 -27.81 0.54 6.26
N ASP A 5 -28.93 0.36 5.55
CA ASP A 5 -29.38 1.27 4.48
C ASP A 5 -29.57 2.71 4.99
N VAL A 6 -28.79 3.65 4.47
CA VAL A 6 -28.76 5.06 4.90
C VAL A 6 -30.00 5.84 4.48
N LYS A 7 -30.90 5.24 3.68
CA LYS A 7 -32.22 5.80 3.38
C LYS A 7 -33.24 5.54 4.49
N THR A 8 -32.93 4.65 5.43
CA THR A 8 -33.80 4.34 6.57
C THR A 8 -33.46 5.18 7.80
N PRO A 9 -34.44 5.53 8.65
CA PRO A 9 -34.17 6.25 9.90
C PRO A 9 -33.22 5.50 10.86
N GLN A 10 -33.23 4.17 10.83
CA GLN A 10 -32.32 3.34 11.63
C GLN A 10 -30.88 3.40 11.07
N GLY A 11 -30.70 3.27 9.76
CA GLY A 11 -29.39 3.39 9.12
C GLY A 11 -28.75 4.77 9.31
N LEU A 12 -29.55 5.85 9.32
CA LEU A 12 -29.05 7.20 9.65
C LEU A 12 -28.56 7.30 11.10
N LYS A 13 -29.25 6.67 12.06
CA LYS A 13 -28.79 6.64 13.46
C LYS A 13 -27.49 5.86 13.62
N GLU A 14 -27.40 4.69 13.00
CA GLU A 14 -26.20 3.85 13.03
C GLU A 14 -25.01 4.53 12.36
N LEU A 15 -25.23 5.16 11.20
CA LEU A 15 -24.20 5.92 10.49
C LEU A 15 -23.71 7.11 11.30
N ASN A 16 -24.61 7.84 11.96
CA ASN A 16 -24.22 8.97 12.81
C ASN A 16 -23.38 8.54 14.01
N ASN A 17 -23.71 7.41 14.64
CA ASN A 17 -22.91 6.84 15.73
C ASN A 17 -21.56 6.35 15.22
N PHE A 18 -21.51 5.72 14.05
CA PHE A 18 -20.25 5.27 13.43
C PHE A 18 -19.31 6.45 13.13
N LEU A 19 -19.86 7.55 12.58
CA LEU A 19 -19.10 8.77 12.26
C LEU A 19 -18.75 9.62 13.50
N ALA A 20 -19.22 9.25 14.70
CA ALA A 20 -18.75 9.87 15.93
C ALA A 20 -17.27 9.54 16.16
N ASP A 21 -16.90 8.27 16.00
CA ASP A 21 -15.54 7.75 16.22
C ASP A 21 -14.71 7.67 14.93
N ASN A 22 -15.35 7.73 13.76
CA ASN A 22 -14.70 7.57 12.46
C ASN A 22 -14.81 8.82 11.59
N SER A 23 -13.71 9.20 10.96
CA SER A 23 -13.67 10.35 10.04
C SER A 23 -14.16 10.00 8.63
N TYR A 24 -14.03 8.74 8.23
CA TYR A 24 -14.44 8.22 6.93
C TYR A 24 -15.20 6.91 7.11
N ILE A 25 -15.87 6.49 6.04
CA ILE A 25 -16.64 5.26 6.02
C ILE A 25 -15.74 4.01 6.06
N SER A 26 -14.57 4.08 5.44
CA SER A 26 -13.57 3.02 5.49
C SER A 26 -12.17 3.61 5.65
N GLY A 27 -11.41 3.09 6.61
CA GLY A 27 -10.03 3.53 6.85
C GLY A 27 -9.93 4.94 7.45
N TYR A 28 -8.77 5.56 7.21
CA TYR A 28 -8.42 6.89 7.70
C TYR A 28 -8.30 7.93 6.58
N SER A 29 -8.68 7.57 5.34
CA SER A 29 -8.63 8.41 4.15
C SER A 29 -9.93 8.30 3.33
N PRO A 30 -10.25 9.28 2.46
CA PRO A 30 -11.41 9.21 1.59
C PRO A 30 -11.37 7.97 0.69
N SER A 31 -12.50 7.26 0.59
CA SER A 31 -12.58 5.99 -0.14
C SER A 31 -13.80 5.92 -1.05
N LYS A 32 -13.85 4.93 -1.95
CA LYS A 32 -15.05 4.64 -2.76
C LYS A 32 -16.28 4.30 -1.91
N ALA A 33 -16.09 3.87 -0.66
CA ALA A 33 -17.17 3.66 0.28
C ALA A 33 -17.83 4.99 0.69
N ASP A 34 -17.04 6.04 0.91
CA ASP A 34 -17.56 7.38 1.21
C ASP A 34 -18.39 7.93 0.04
N LEU A 35 -17.95 7.72 -1.20
CA LEU A 35 -18.72 8.11 -2.39
C LEU A 35 -20.07 7.42 -2.46
N SER A 36 -20.09 6.10 -2.25
CA SER A 36 -21.34 5.34 -2.30
C SER A 36 -22.35 5.79 -1.24
N VAL A 37 -21.89 6.15 -0.04
CA VAL A 37 -22.75 6.68 1.03
C VAL A 37 -23.17 8.13 0.72
N PHE A 38 -22.28 8.93 0.15
CA PHE A 38 -22.51 10.33 -0.18
C PHE A 38 -23.56 10.47 -1.30
N GLU A 39 -23.43 9.67 -2.35
CA GLU A 39 -24.41 9.57 -3.44
C GLU A 39 -25.76 9.03 -2.94
N ALA A 40 -25.75 8.06 -2.02
CA ALA A 40 -26.98 7.50 -1.46
C ALA A 40 -27.75 8.50 -0.57
N LEU A 41 -27.03 9.36 0.17
CA LEU A 41 -27.62 10.44 0.98
C LEU A 41 -28.17 11.57 0.12
N ALA A 42 -27.50 11.90 -1.00
CA ALA A 42 -27.80 12.97 -1.96
C ALA A 42 -27.83 14.41 -1.39
N LYS A 43 -28.22 14.59 -0.12
CA LYS A 43 -28.27 15.85 0.61
C LYS A 43 -27.91 15.60 2.08
N ALA A 44 -27.25 16.58 2.70
CA ALA A 44 -27.00 16.55 4.14
C ALA A 44 -28.33 16.44 4.93
N PRO A 45 -28.51 15.42 5.76
CA PRO A 45 -29.68 15.35 6.63
C PRO A 45 -29.60 16.49 7.65
N ALA A 46 -30.61 17.35 7.65
CA ALA A 46 -30.71 18.46 8.58
C ALA A 46 -31.34 17.96 9.90
N GLY A 47 -30.68 18.18 11.04
CA GLY A 47 -31.21 17.79 12.37
C GLY A 47 -30.18 17.13 13.29
N GLU A 48 -30.65 16.16 14.10
CA GLU A 48 -29.91 15.43 15.17
C GLU A 48 -28.65 14.67 14.71
N TYR A 49 -28.34 14.66 13.41
CA TYR A 49 -27.22 13.92 12.83
C TYR A 49 -26.01 14.82 12.54
N ALA A 50 -25.46 15.44 13.59
CA ALA A 50 -24.34 16.38 13.48
C ALA A 50 -23.08 15.75 12.86
N HIS A 51 -22.79 14.47 13.14
CA HIS A 51 -21.62 13.77 12.62
C HIS A 51 -21.76 13.48 11.12
N ILE A 52 -22.97 13.10 10.67
CA ILE A 52 -23.26 12.95 9.23
C ILE A 52 -23.15 14.30 8.53
N ALA A 53 -23.67 15.38 9.11
CA ALA A 53 -23.60 16.70 8.51
C ALA A 53 -22.16 17.24 8.42
N ARG A 54 -21.28 16.91 9.39
CA ARG A 54 -19.84 17.20 9.34
C ARG A 54 -19.19 16.42 8.19
N TRP A 55 -19.36 15.10 8.19
CA TRP A 55 -18.78 14.22 7.18
C TRP A 55 -19.26 14.56 5.77
N TYR A 56 -20.55 14.81 5.57
CA TYR A 56 -21.11 15.15 4.25
C TYR A 56 -20.51 16.45 3.70
N ARG A 57 -20.32 17.48 4.54
CA ARG A 57 -19.66 18.74 4.11
C ARG A 57 -18.20 18.51 3.74
N HIS A 58 -17.50 17.65 4.48
CA HIS A 58 -16.13 17.26 4.19
C HIS A 58 -16.03 16.51 2.85
N ILE A 59 -16.87 15.50 2.62
CA ILE A 59 -16.89 14.78 1.34
C ILE A 59 -17.35 15.69 0.18
N ALA A 60 -18.25 16.64 0.45
CA ALA A 60 -18.73 17.62 -0.53
C ALA A 60 -17.64 18.62 -0.98
N SER A 61 -16.62 18.91 -0.16
CA SER A 61 -15.58 19.88 -0.51
C SER A 61 -14.57 19.36 -1.54
N PHE A 62 -14.49 18.04 -1.76
CA PHE A 62 -13.61 17.46 -2.77
C PHE A 62 -14.17 17.62 -4.18
N GLU A 63 -13.29 17.81 -5.17
CA GLU A 63 -13.71 17.94 -6.57
C GLU A 63 -14.05 16.57 -7.18
N ALA A 64 -14.84 16.57 -8.26
CA ALA A 64 -15.21 15.33 -8.95
C ALA A 64 -13.98 14.53 -9.46
N GLY A 65 -12.92 15.24 -9.87
CA GLY A 65 -11.65 14.63 -10.26
C GLY A 65 -10.96 13.92 -9.10
N GLU A 66 -10.91 14.54 -7.92
CA GLU A 66 -10.30 13.94 -6.72
C GLU A 66 -11.08 12.72 -6.25
N ARG A 67 -12.43 12.80 -6.26
CA ARG A 67 -13.32 11.68 -5.95
C ARG A 67 -13.07 10.47 -6.85
N SER A 68 -12.80 10.70 -8.13
CA SER A 68 -12.52 9.62 -9.08
C SER A 68 -11.21 8.88 -8.80
N ALA A 69 -10.26 9.54 -8.11
CA ALA A 69 -8.97 8.98 -7.74
C ALA A 69 -9.00 8.19 -6.41
N TRP A 70 -10.13 8.19 -5.69
CA TRP A 70 -10.23 7.50 -4.40
C TRP A 70 -10.17 5.97 -4.56
N GLY A 71 -9.34 5.35 -3.72
CA GLY A 71 -9.18 3.90 -3.65
C GLY A 71 -10.26 3.21 -2.80
N GLY A 72 -10.13 1.90 -2.65
CA GLY A 72 -11.03 1.07 -1.84
C GLY A 72 -12.24 0.52 -2.58
N SER A 73 -13.07 -0.23 -1.86
CA SER A 73 -14.27 -0.89 -2.38
C SER A 73 -15.51 -0.05 -2.11
N ALA A 74 -16.40 0.06 -3.10
CA ALA A 74 -17.70 0.68 -2.90
C ALA A 74 -18.54 -0.14 -1.90
N LEU A 75 -19.32 0.54 -1.05
CA LEU A 75 -20.26 -0.15 -0.16
C LEU A 75 -21.58 -0.35 -0.88
N PRO A 76 -22.02 -1.61 -1.09
CA PRO A 76 -23.35 -1.86 -1.62
C PRO A 76 -24.38 -1.46 -0.56
N GLN A 77 -25.15 -0.41 -0.85
CA GLN A 77 -26.32 0.02 -0.08
C GLN A 77 -27.46 -0.98 -0.33
N LEU A 78 -27.38 -2.19 0.23
CA LEU A 78 -28.40 -3.23 0.03
C LEU A 78 -29.42 -3.22 1.17
N ALA A 79 -30.70 -3.09 0.82
CA ALA A 79 -31.81 -3.23 1.76
C ALA A 79 -31.80 -4.64 2.38
N GLY A 80 -31.48 -4.73 3.68
CA GLY A 80 -31.52 -5.97 4.46
C GLY A 80 -30.21 -6.76 4.57
N GLY A 81 -29.10 -6.28 4.01
CA GLY A 81 -27.79 -6.92 4.17
C GLY A 81 -26.99 -6.30 5.31
N LYS A 82 -26.43 -7.12 6.23
CA LYS A 82 -25.38 -6.67 7.16
C LYS A 82 -24.14 -6.29 6.34
N THR A 83 -23.99 -5.01 6.04
CA THR A 83 -22.83 -4.43 5.36
C THR A 83 -21.70 -4.20 6.36
N THR A 84 -20.87 -5.20 6.58
CA THR A 84 -19.68 -5.07 7.42
C THR A 84 -18.73 -4.04 6.82
N VAL A 85 -18.84 -2.78 7.26
CA VAL A 85 -17.70 -1.87 7.26
C VAL A 85 -16.63 -2.55 8.11
N ALA A 86 -15.63 -3.11 7.42
CA ALA A 86 -14.42 -3.59 8.07
C ALA A 86 -13.84 -2.38 8.81
N ALA A 87 -13.90 -2.45 10.15
CA ALA A 87 -13.23 -1.50 11.00
C ALA A 87 -11.77 -1.42 10.55
N ALA A 88 -11.27 -0.20 10.34
CA ALA A 88 -9.85 0.03 10.21
C ALA A 88 -9.15 -0.63 11.43
N PRO A 89 -8.00 -1.30 11.25
CA PRO A 89 -7.29 -1.88 12.37
C PRO A 89 -6.97 -0.77 13.36
N ALA A 90 -7.44 -0.95 14.60
CA ALA A 90 -6.88 -0.25 15.73
C ALA A 90 -5.38 -0.62 15.77
N LYS A 91 -4.53 0.36 16.09
CA LYS A 91 -3.10 0.17 16.36
C LYS A 91 -2.85 -1.14 17.11
N PRO A 92 -1.80 -1.91 16.79
CA PRO A 92 -1.43 -3.08 17.59
C PRO A 92 -1.02 -2.58 18.98
N ALA A 93 -1.92 -2.72 19.93
CA ALA A 93 -1.53 -2.94 21.31
C ALA A 93 -1.05 -4.39 21.39
N ALA A 94 0.19 -4.54 21.85
CA ALA A 94 0.81 -5.70 22.47
C ALA A 94 0.10 -7.05 22.27
N ASP A 95 0.78 -7.92 21.53
CA ASP A 95 1.20 -9.25 22.03
C ASP A 95 0.28 -9.85 23.10
N ASP A 96 -0.73 -10.58 22.64
CA ASP A 96 -1.43 -11.58 23.45
C ASP A 96 -1.53 -12.84 22.58
N ASP A 97 -0.41 -13.54 22.53
CA ASP A 97 -0.27 -14.90 22.05
C ASP A 97 -0.89 -15.84 23.10
N ASP A 98 -2.23 -15.84 23.17
CA ASP A 98 -2.96 -16.88 23.88
C ASP A 98 -3.04 -18.09 22.94
N ASP A 99 -1.88 -18.76 22.84
CA ASP A 99 -1.70 -20.12 22.34
C ASP A 99 -2.46 -21.07 23.26
N VAL A 100 -3.78 -21.08 23.09
CA VAL A 100 -4.64 -22.11 23.67
C VAL A 100 -4.52 -23.36 22.80
N ASP A 101 -3.34 -23.97 22.80
CA ASP A 101 -3.16 -25.37 22.44
C ASP A 101 -3.83 -26.23 23.52
N LEU A 102 -5.14 -26.38 23.35
CA LEU A 102 -6.00 -27.18 24.22
C LEU A 102 -6.00 -28.66 23.81
N PHE A 103 -5.00 -29.13 23.04
CA PHE A 103 -4.84 -30.54 22.68
C PHE A 103 -3.37 -30.93 22.44
N GLY A 104 -2.62 -31.16 23.53
CA GLY A 104 -1.50 -32.10 23.46
C GLY A 104 -0.32 -31.81 24.35
N SER A 105 -0.51 -31.92 25.66
CA SER A 105 0.56 -32.37 26.55
C SER A 105 1.22 -33.65 25.99
N ASP A 106 2.46 -33.58 25.52
CA ASP A 106 3.55 -34.46 25.97
C ASP A 106 4.92 -33.86 25.63
N ASP A 107 5.80 -33.97 26.61
CA ASP A 107 7.17 -33.48 26.75
C ASP A 107 8.14 -34.50 26.12
N GLU A 108 8.95 -34.11 25.13
CA GLU A 108 10.31 -34.63 24.86
C GLU A 108 10.91 -34.02 23.57
N GLU A 109 12.19 -33.65 23.64
CA GLU A 109 13.00 -32.95 22.64
C GLU A 109 13.08 -33.68 21.29
N ASP A 110 12.93 -32.96 20.16
CA ASP A 110 13.47 -33.41 18.87
C ASP A 110 13.67 -32.22 17.90
N GLU A 111 14.94 -31.94 17.55
CA GLU A 111 15.40 -30.89 16.62
C GLU A 111 14.76 -31.01 15.20
N GLU A 112 14.19 -32.17 14.87
CA GLU A 112 13.45 -32.40 13.64
C GLU A 112 12.08 -31.69 13.61
N ALA A 113 11.44 -31.52 14.78
CA ALA A 113 10.15 -30.83 14.88
C ALA A 113 10.29 -29.33 14.62
N GLU A 114 11.42 -28.71 14.97
CA GLU A 114 11.70 -27.31 14.64
C GLU A 114 11.93 -27.10 13.14
N ARG A 115 12.58 -28.05 12.46
CA ARG A 115 12.68 -28.01 10.98
C ARG A 115 11.33 -28.19 10.31
N LEU A 116 10.48 -29.08 10.82
CA LEU A 116 9.14 -29.31 10.27
C LEU A 116 8.20 -28.12 10.54
N LYS A 117 8.36 -27.46 11.70
CA LYS A 117 7.68 -26.20 12.04
C LYS A 117 8.17 -25.06 11.15
N ALA A 118 9.48 -24.91 10.92
CA ALA A 118 10.03 -23.91 9.99
C ALA A 118 9.56 -24.14 8.55
N GLU A 119 9.51 -25.39 8.09
CA GLU A 119 8.99 -25.75 6.76
C GLU A 119 7.47 -25.51 6.67
N ARG A 120 6.73 -25.78 7.73
CA ARG A 120 5.30 -25.44 7.83
C ARG A 120 5.06 -23.94 7.85
N VAL A 121 5.87 -23.16 8.56
CA VAL A 121 5.79 -21.69 8.60
C VAL A 121 6.16 -21.09 7.24
N ALA A 122 7.20 -21.60 6.57
CA ALA A 122 7.55 -21.21 5.22
C ALA A 122 6.44 -21.59 4.21
N ALA A 123 5.83 -22.77 4.35
CA ALA A 123 4.70 -23.20 3.53
C ALA A 123 3.43 -22.38 3.81
N TYR A 124 3.23 -21.91 5.05
CA TYR A 124 2.14 -21.00 5.39
C TYR A 124 2.40 -19.58 4.88
N ALA A 125 3.63 -19.07 4.94
CA ALA A 125 4.03 -17.81 4.33
C ALA A 125 3.84 -17.84 2.79
N ALA A 126 4.25 -18.94 2.14
CA ALA A 126 4.07 -19.17 0.71
C ALA A 126 2.61 -19.41 0.29
N LYS A 127 1.72 -19.79 1.23
CA LYS A 127 0.27 -19.88 0.99
C LYS A 127 -0.44 -18.56 1.28
N LYS A 128 0.09 -17.73 2.18
CA LYS A 128 -0.41 -16.38 2.46
C LYS A 128 -0.07 -15.41 1.32
N SER A 129 1.04 -15.62 0.62
CA SER A 129 1.43 -14.89 -0.59
C SER A 129 0.62 -15.25 -1.85
N LYS A 130 -0.21 -16.29 -1.82
CA LYS A 130 -1.10 -16.69 -2.93
C LYS A 130 -2.49 -16.05 -2.90
N LYS A 131 -2.81 -15.24 -1.89
CA LYS A 131 -3.92 -14.29 -2.00
C LYS A 131 -3.40 -13.11 -2.81
N PRO A 132 -4.08 -12.68 -3.89
CA PRO A 132 -3.65 -11.50 -4.64
C PRO A 132 -3.86 -10.29 -3.73
N ALA A 133 -2.82 -9.94 -2.96
CA ALA A 133 -2.70 -8.60 -2.42
C ALA A 133 -2.75 -7.66 -3.62
N LEU A 134 -3.40 -6.51 -3.50
CA LEU A 134 -3.21 -5.45 -4.47
C LEU A 134 -1.72 -5.08 -4.40
N ILE A 135 -0.91 -5.68 -5.27
CA ILE A 135 0.50 -5.36 -5.40
C ILE A 135 0.52 -3.94 -5.94
N ALA A 136 0.63 -2.97 -5.03
CA ALA A 136 0.89 -1.59 -5.40
C ALA A 136 2.26 -1.58 -6.08
N LYS A 137 2.27 -1.21 -7.34
CA LYS A 137 3.50 -1.12 -8.11
C LYS A 137 3.84 0.35 -8.23
N SER A 138 5.11 0.66 -8.14
CA SER A 138 5.60 2.00 -8.44
C SER A 138 6.60 1.92 -9.58
N SER A 139 6.43 2.77 -10.57
CA SER A 139 7.44 3.03 -11.58
C SER A 139 8.32 4.17 -11.09
N VAL A 140 9.59 3.85 -10.86
CA VAL A 140 10.61 4.79 -10.40
C VAL A 140 11.59 5.04 -11.53
N LEU A 141 12.03 6.27 -11.63
CA LEU A 141 12.94 6.74 -12.64
C LEU A 141 14.17 7.28 -11.92
N LEU A 142 15.27 6.53 -12.00
CA LEU A 142 16.50 6.76 -11.25
C LEU A 142 17.54 7.38 -12.18
N ASP A 143 18.15 8.45 -11.71
CA ASP A 143 19.29 9.11 -12.34
C ASP A 143 20.56 8.69 -11.62
N VAL A 144 21.38 7.88 -12.28
CA VAL A 144 22.68 7.43 -11.80
C VAL A 144 23.74 8.34 -12.41
N LYS A 145 24.45 9.06 -11.55
CA LYS A 145 25.49 10.01 -11.95
C LYS A 145 26.86 9.33 -11.86
N PRO A 146 27.65 9.27 -12.95
CA PRO A 146 29.01 8.76 -12.89
C PRO A 146 29.96 9.80 -12.29
N TRP A 147 31.19 9.36 -11.99
CA TRP A 147 32.26 10.23 -11.53
C TRP A 147 32.74 11.21 -12.60
N ASP A 148 32.95 10.73 -13.83
CA ASP A 148 33.47 11.54 -14.94
C ASP A 148 33.00 11.02 -16.32
N ASP A 149 33.41 11.70 -17.40
CA ASP A 149 33.14 11.33 -18.79
C ASP A 149 33.92 10.09 -19.30
N GLU A 150 34.96 9.66 -18.57
CA GLU A 150 35.71 8.43 -18.85
C GLU A 150 35.04 7.14 -18.34
N THR A 151 34.02 7.23 -17.47
CA THR A 151 33.33 6.06 -16.91
C THR A 151 32.52 5.31 -17.98
N ASP A 152 32.68 3.98 -18.09
CA ASP A 152 31.91 3.18 -19.04
C ASP A 152 30.43 3.08 -18.61
N MET A 153 29.59 3.85 -19.31
CA MET A 153 28.16 3.92 -19.07
C MET A 153 27.45 2.58 -19.32
N LYS A 154 27.97 1.71 -20.19
CA LYS A 154 27.37 0.40 -20.48
C LYS A 154 27.68 -0.60 -19.37
N GLU A 155 28.89 -0.57 -18.83
CA GLU A 155 29.26 -1.43 -17.69
C GLU A 155 28.47 -1.04 -16.45
N MET A 156 28.33 0.26 -16.18
CA MET A 156 27.45 0.76 -15.12
C MET A 156 26.01 0.28 -15.29
N GLU A 157 25.44 0.36 -16.50
CA GLU A 157 24.09 -0.16 -16.76
C GLU A 157 23.99 -1.67 -16.51
N ASN A 158 24.99 -2.45 -16.94
CA ASN A 158 25.02 -3.90 -16.74
C ASN A 158 25.09 -4.27 -15.25
N ASN A 159 25.91 -3.54 -14.47
CA ASN A 159 26.01 -3.73 -13.02
C ASN A 159 24.68 -3.43 -12.33
N VAL A 160 24.03 -2.32 -12.69
CA VAL A 160 22.70 -1.97 -12.16
C VAL A 160 21.67 -3.05 -12.49
N ARG A 161 21.70 -3.59 -13.72
CA ARG A 161 20.80 -4.69 -14.15
C ARG A 161 21.08 -6.03 -13.47
N THR A 162 22.26 -6.22 -12.89
CA THR A 162 22.62 -7.44 -12.14
C THR A 162 21.95 -7.46 -10.76
N ILE A 163 21.45 -6.32 -10.27
CA ILE A 163 20.65 -6.28 -9.06
C ILE A 163 19.31 -6.98 -9.32
N GLU A 164 19.17 -8.19 -8.79
CA GLU A 164 17.93 -8.96 -8.80
C GLU A 164 17.28 -8.93 -7.41
N MET A 165 16.00 -8.54 -7.37
CA MET A 165 15.19 -8.54 -6.15
C MET A 165 13.76 -9.02 -6.47
N ASP A 166 13.12 -9.72 -5.53
CA ASP A 166 11.72 -10.15 -5.70
C ASP A 166 10.80 -8.92 -5.78
N GLY A 167 10.15 -8.74 -6.93
CA GLY A 167 9.30 -7.58 -7.21
C GLY A 167 10.01 -6.41 -7.91
N LEU A 168 11.30 -6.52 -8.24
CA LEU A 168 12.02 -5.53 -9.04
C LEU A 168 12.04 -5.91 -10.51
N LEU A 169 11.67 -4.97 -11.37
CA LEU A 169 11.66 -5.16 -12.82
C LEU A 169 12.34 -3.97 -13.51
N TRP A 170 13.50 -4.22 -14.13
CA TRP A 170 14.24 -3.21 -14.86
C TRP A 170 13.56 -2.90 -16.20
N GLY A 171 13.35 -1.61 -16.46
CA GLY A 171 12.77 -1.07 -17.67
C GLY A 171 13.80 -0.54 -18.65
N ALA A 172 13.37 0.44 -19.44
CA ALA A 172 14.22 1.14 -20.40
C ALA A 172 15.20 2.08 -19.68
N SER A 173 16.42 2.15 -20.20
CA SER A 173 17.46 3.10 -19.81
C SER A 173 17.68 4.09 -20.95
N LYS A 174 18.13 5.30 -20.62
CA LYS A 174 18.61 6.29 -21.58
C LYS A 174 19.73 7.11 -20.97
N LEU A 175 20.64 7.58 -21.82
CA LEU A 175 21.70 8.49 -21.40
C LEU A 175 21.23 9.92 -21.61
N VAL A 176 21.31 10.75 -20.57
CA VAL A 176 20.94 12.16 -20.63
C VAL A 176 22.19 13.01 -20.42
N PRO A 177 22.56 13.90 -21.35
CA PRO A 177 23.71 14.78 -21.18
C PRO A 177 23.43 15.81 -20.08
N VAL A 178 24.35 15.95 -19.13
CA VAL A 178 24.27 16.93 -18.03
C VAL A 178 25.16 18.15 -18.35
N GLY A 179 26.22 17.95 -19.14
CA GLY A 179 27.14 19.00 -19.58
C GLY A 179 28.59 18.56 -19.44
N TYR A 180 29.51 19.27 -20.12
CA TYR A 180 30.96 19.02 -20.04
C TYR A 180 31.40 17.58 -20.38
N GLY A 181 30.71 16.91 -21.31
CA GLY A 181 31.01 15.52 -21.68
C GLY A 181 30.35 14.47 -20.78
N ILE A 182 29.87 14.86 -19.59
CA ILE A 182 29.28 13.94 -18.62
C ILE A 182 27.81 13.67 -18.95
N ASN A 183 27.48 12.39 -19.09
CA ASN A 183 26.12 11.90 -19.24
C ASN A 183 25.67 11.25 -17.93
N LYS A 184 24.41 11.42 -17.55
CA LYS A 184 23.79 10.62 -16.49
C LYS A 184 23.02 9.45 -17.10
N LEU A 185 23.05 8.31 -16.43
CA LEU A 185 22.24 7.16 -16.80
C LEU A 185 20.87 7.31 -16.15
N GLN A 186 19.84 7.44 -16.98
CA GLN A 186 18.47 7.55 -16.55
C GLN A 186 17.77 6.21 -16.79
N ILE A 187 17.54 5.43 -15.73
CA ILE A 187 16.98 4.07 -15.80
C ILE A 187 15.59 4.00 -15.14
N MET A 188 14.64 3.38 -15.83
CA MET A 188 13.32 3.10 -15.30
C MET A 188 13.31 1.74 -14.61
N CYS A 189 12.71 1.65 -13.44
CA CYS A 189 12.39 0.38 -12.79
C CYS A 189 10.93 0.36 -12.34
N VAL A 190 10.35 -0.83 -12.26
CA VAL A 190 9.05 -1.09 -11.65
C VAL A 190 9.30 -1.92 -10.41
N ILE A 191 8.85 -1.41 -9.27
CA ILE A 191 8.99 -2.06 -7.98
C ILE A 191 7.62 -2.43 -7.41
N GLU A 192 7.57 -3.52 -6.66
CA GLU A 192 6.46 -3.86 -5.78
C GLU A 192 6.70 -3.19 -4.41
N ASP A 193 5.88 -2.20 -4.06
CA ASP A 193 6.10 -1.34 -2.88
C ASP A 193 6.17 -2.15 -1.56
N ASP A 194 5.44 -3.26 -1.49
CA ASP A 194 5.39 -4.13 -0.30
C ASP A 194 6.66 -4.98 -0.11
N LYS A 195 7.52 -5.10 -1.13
CA LYS A 195 8.68 -6.00 -1.12
C LYS A 195 10.02 -5.29 -1.34
N VAL A 196 10.02 -4.25 -2.16
CA VAL A 196 11.24 -3.57 -2.57
C VAL A 196 11.20 -2.14 -2.04
N SER A 197 12.06 -1.85 -1.06
CA SER A 197 12.30 -0.46 -0.64
C SER A 197 13.18 0.25 -1.66
N ILE A 198 12.79 1.47 -2.03
CA ILE A 198 13.57 2.34 -2.92
C ILE A 198 14.92 2.67 -2.29
N ASP A 199 14.94 2.91 -0.98
CA ASP A 199 16.16 3.27 -0.25
C ASP A 199 17.21 2.16 -0.35
N LEU A 200 16.80 0.90 -0.15
CA LEU A 200 17.69 -0.26 -0.28
C LEU A 200 18.17 -0.46 -1.72
N LEU A 201 17.33 -0.11 -2.70
CA LEU A 201 17.71 -0.16 -4.10
C LEU A 201 18.72 0.93 -4.46
N GLN A 202 18.62 2.13 -3.87
CA GLN A 202 19.63 3.17 -4.00
C GLN A 202 20.95 2.73 -3.36
N GLU A 203 20.92 2.22 -2.13
CA GLU A 203 22.12 1.74 -1.42
C GLU A 203 22.88 0.69 -2.24
N LYS A 204 22.18 -0.28 -2.83
CA LYS A 204 22.81 -1.31 -3.69
C LYS A 204 23.41 -0.75 -4.97
N ILE A 205 22.86 0.33 -5.51
CA ILE A 205 23.42 0.98 -6.70
C ILE A 205 24.63 1.83 -6.30
N GLU A 206 24.57 2.49 -5.16
CA GLU A 206 25.67 3.29 -4.62
C GLU A 206 26.87 2.44 -4.16
N GLU A 207 26.66 1.16 -3.83
CA GLU A 207 27.74 0.20 -3.55
C GLU A 207 28.67 -0.01 -4.76
N PHE A 208 28.24 0.32 -5.99
CA PHE A 208 29.10 0.39 -7.17
C PHE A 208 29.92 1.69 -7.21
N GLU A 209 30.65 1.99 -6.13
CA GLU A 209 31.43 3.21 -5.92
C GLU A 209 32.43 3.49 -7.05
N ASP A 210 32.91 2.46 -7.75
CA ASP A 210 33.85 2.59 -8.88
C ASP A 210 33.23 3.29 -10.11
N PHE A 211 31.90 3.21 -10.26
CA PHE A 211 31.18 3.74 -11.41
C PHE A 211 30.18 4.85 -11.04
N VAL A 212 29.59 4.78 -9.84
CA VAL A 212 28.49 5.63 -9.40
C VAL A 212 29.00 6.64 -8.37
N GLN A 213 28.76 7.93 -8.64
CA GLN A 213 28.98 9.01 -7.68
C GLN A 213 27.76 9.20 -6.76
N SER A 214 26.56 9.20 -7.34
CA SER A 214 25.31 9.39 -6.60
C SER A 214 24.10 8.88 -7.39
N VAL A 215 23.02 8.54 -6.68
CA VAL A 215 21.74 8.12 -7.27
C VAL A 215 20.62 9.06 -6.85
N ASP A 216 19.99 9.70 -7.81
CA ASP A 216 18.86 10.61 -7.59
C ASP A 216 17.54 10.03 -8.11
N ILE A 217 16.43 10.32 -7.44
CA ILE A 217 15.09 10.00 -7.94
C ILE A 217 14.63 11.12 -8.86
N ALA A 218 14.60 10.85 -10.17
CA ALA A 218 14.15 11.82 -11.17
C ALA A 218 12.62 11.90 -11.25
N ALA A 219 11.93 10.77 -11.12
CA ALA A 219 10.49 10.71 -11.10
C ALA A 219 9.98 9.48 -10.35
N PHE A 220 8.83 9.62 -9.71
CA PHE A 220 8.14 8.55 -9.00
C PHE A 220 6.66 8.54 -9.38
N ASN A 221 6.21 7.45 -10.01
CA ASN A 221 4.84 7.28 -10.46
C ASN A 221 4.25 6.00 -9.86
N LYS A 222 3.13 6.11 -9.16
CA LYS A 222 2.37 4.94 -8.70
C LYS A 222 1.56 4.36 -9.86
N ILE A 223 1.58 3.04 -10.02
CA ILE A 223 0.94 2.29 -11.11
C ILE A 223 0.08 1.12 -10.62
#